data_AF-A0A357ARF5-F1
#
_entry.id   AF-A0A357ARF5-F1
#
_cell.length_a   1.000
_cell.length_b   1.000
_cell.length_c   1.000
_cell.angle_alpha   90.00
_cell.angle_beta   90.00
_cell.angle_gamma   90.00
#
_symmetry.space_group_name_H-M   'P 1'
#
loop_
_entity.id
_entity.type
_entity.pdbx_description
1 polymer ?
#
loop_
_entity_poly.entity_id
_entity_poly.type
_entity_poly.pdbx_seq_one_letter_code
_entity_poly.pdbx_strand_id
1 'polypeptide(L)' 'HPDSAGSQFFIMHKAAPYLDGQYAAFGKVIEGMDVVNKYATVKTNASDKPLEDVKMQSVTVETFGVDYPEPETVEDPFM' A
#
# COMPACT_ATOMS: atom_id res chain seq x y z
N HIS A 1 2.60 -17.20 -7.18
CA HIS A 1 2.02 -16.95 -8.51
C HIS A 1 2.52 -15.60 -8.98
N PRO A 2 3.08 -15.48 -10.20
CA PRO A 2 3.18 -14.17 -10.84
C PRO A 2 1.77 -13.57 -10.97
N ASP A 3 1.68 -12.24 -10.97
CA ASP A 3 0.44 -11.47 -11.20
C ASP A 3 -0.66 -11.61 -10.12
N SER A 4 -0.31 -11.92 -8.87
CA SER A 4 -1.28 -11.98 -7.75
C SER A 4 -1.52 -10.63 -7.05
N ALA A 5 -1.15 -9.51 -7.68
CA ALA A 5 -1.29 -8.18 -7.10
C ALA A 5 -2.76 -7.73 -7.20
N GLY A 6 -3.49 -7.83 -6.09
CA GLY A 6 -4.85 -7.30 -5.96
C GLY A 6 -4.86 -5.90 -5.36
N SER A 7 -5.60 -5.71 -4.28
CA SER A 7 -5.74 -4.43 -3.58
C SER A 7 -4.69 -4.18 -2.48
N GLN A 8 -3.83 -5.15 -2.18
CA GLN A 8 -2.83 -5.03 -1.12
C GLN A 8 -1.65 -4.17 -1.59
N PHE A 9 -1.20 -3.27 -0.73
CA PHE A 9 0.01 -2.48 -0.93
C PHE A 9 0.82 -2.38 0.37
N PHE A 10 2.08 -1.98 0.25
CA PHE A 10 2.97 -1.72 1.40
C PHE A 10 3.76 -0.43 1.17
N ILE A 11 4.26 0.15 2.26
CA ILE A 11 5.08 1.36 2.24
C ILE A 11 6.47 1.00 2.77
N MET A 12 7.50 1.37 2.02
CA MET A 12 8.88 1.22 2.47
C MET A 12 9.23 2.30 3.50
N HIS A 13 9.50 1.90 4.74
CA HIS A 13 9.98 2.82 5.79
C HIS A 13 11.52 2.93 5.86
N LYS A 14 12.23 2.08 5.11
CA LYS A 14 13.69 2.07 4.91
C LYS A 14 14.01 1.56 3.49
N ALA A 15 15.24 1.77 3.03
CA ALA A 15 15.67 1.29 1.72
C ALA A 15 15.67 -0.25 1.65
N ALA A 16 15.09 -0.81 0.58
CA ALA A 16 15.07 -2.26 0.32
C ALA A 16 15.36 -2.57 -1.16
N PRO A 17 16.62 -2.36 -1.62
CA PRO A 17 17.00 -2.53 -3.02
C PRO A 17 16.81 -3.97 -3.53
N TYR A 18 16.72 -4.95 -2.62
CA TYR A 18 16.46 -6.35 -3.00
C TYR A 18 15.03 -6.56 -3.53
N LEU A 19 14.11 -5.60 -3.38
CA LEU A 19 12.75 -5.67 -3.93
C LEU A 19 12.63 -5.04 -5.34
N ASP A 20 13.69 -4.39 -5.82
CA ASP A 20 13.68 -3.72 -7.12
C ASP A 20 13.43 -4.74 -8.25
N GLY A 21 12.47 -4.42 -9.14
CA GLY A 21 12.04 -5.30 -10.22
C GLY A 21 11.11 -6.46 -9.81
N GLN A 22 10.88 -6.66 -8.50
CA GLN A 22 9.93 -7.68 -8.00
C GLN A 22 8.55 -7.11 -7.68
N TYR A 23 8.48 -5.83 -7.34
CA TYR A 23 7.24 -5.12 -6.99
C TYR A 23 7.13 -3.81 -7.76
N ALA A 24 5.90 -3.46 -8.15
CA ALA A 24 5.62 -2.20 -8.84
C ALA A 24 5.59 -1.03 -7.84
N ALA A 25 6.57 -0.13 -7.95
CA ALA A 25 6.53 1.13 -7.21
C ALA A 25 5.61 2.12 -7.95
N PHE A 26 4.40 2.36 -7.41
CA PHE A 26 3.38 3.20 -8.06
C PHE A 26 3.18 4.57 -7.39
N GLY A 27 3.86 4.84 -6.26
CA GLY A 27 3.71 6.09 -5.52
C GLY A 27 4.83 6.32 -4.51
N LYS A 28 4.88 7.53 -3.96
CA LYS A 28 5.80 7.92 -2.88
C LYS A 28 5.06 8.69 -1.80
N VAL A 29 5.44 8.46 -0.55
CA VAL A 29 5.00 9.30 0.57
C VAL A 29 5.70 10.65 0.44
N ILE A 30 4.93 11.73 0.33
CA ILE A 30 5.46 13.10 0.25
C ILE A 30 5.46 13.80 1.61
N GLU A 31 4.56 13.41 2.52
CA GLU A 31 4.39 13.95 3.87
C GLU A 31 3.99 12.83 4.83
N GLY A 32 4.31 12.95 6.13
CA GLY A 32 3.89 11.98 7.15
C GLY A 32 4.78 10.72 7.27
N MET A 33 6.03 10.76 6.80
CA MET A 33 6.97 9.64 6.98
C MET A 33 7.28 9.31 8.45
N ASP A 34 7.17 10.28 9.35
CA ASP A 34 7.24 10.08 10.80
C ASP A 34 6.11 9.19 11.31
N VAL A 35 4.89 9.36 10.78
CA VAL A 35 3.73 8.51 11.09
C VAL A 35 3.92 7.10 10.54
N VAL A 36 4.44 6.97 9.31
CA VAL A 36 4.83 5.66 8.74
C VAL A 36 5.84 4.96 9.64
N ASN A 37 6.88 5.66 10.06
CA ASN A 37 7.91 5.12 10.95
C ASN A 37 7.33 4.68 12.30
N LYS A 38 6.43 5.48 12.89
CA LYS A 38 5.74 5.13 14.14
C LYS A 38 5.00 3.80 14.02
N TYR A 39 4.23 3.60 12.95
CA TYR A 39 3.46 2.37 12.75
C TYR A 39 4.33 1.17 12.36
N ALA A 40 5.42 1.38 11.62
CA ALA A 40 6.35 0.32 11.27
C ALA A 40 7.12 -0.27 12.47
N THR A 41 7.09 0.39 13.63
CA THR A 41 7.80 -0.04 14.86
C THR A 41 6.89 -0.38 16.03
N VAL A 42 5.58 -0.53 15.81
CA VAL A 42 4.67 -0.95 16.89
C VAL A 42 4.99 -2.39 17.32
N LYS A 43 4.56 -2.75 18.53
CA LYS A 43 4.71 -4.13 19.00
C LYS A 43 3.88 -5.08 18.14
N THR A 44 4.49 -6.18 17.71
CA THR A 44 3.86 -7.24 16.92
C THR A 44 3.83 -8.56 17.68
N ASN A 45 2.97 -9.49 17.23
CA ASN A 45 3.02 -10.88 17.65
C ASN A 45 4.04 -11.67 16.82
N ALA A 46 4.12 -12.98 17.05
CA ALA A 46 5.05 -13.88 16.34
C ALA A 46 4.80 -14.03 14.82
N SER A 47 3.72 -13.44 14.29
CA SER A 47 3.36 -13.45 12.87
C SER A 47 3.44 -12.05 12.24
N ASP A 48 4.20 -11.13 12.86
CA ASP A 48 4.36 -9.74 12.45
C ASP A 48 3.07 -8.91 12.39
N LYS A 49 1.98 -9.42 12.98
CA LYS A 49 0.73 -8.66 13.12
C LYS A 49 0.84 -7.70 14.32
N PRO A 50 0.53 -6.41 14.17
CA PRO A 50 0.43 -5.47 15.28
C PRO A 50 -0.46 -5.99 16.42
N LEU A 51 -0.03 -5.79 17.68
CA LEU A 51 -0.84 -6.14 18.86
C LEU A 51 -2.08 -5.23 19.00
N GLU A 52 -1.93 -3.98 18.57
CA GLU A 52 -3.02 -3.01 18.45
C GLU A 52 -3.30 -2.76 16.97
N ASP A 53 -4.56 -2.84 16.57
CA ASP A 53 -4.97 -2.72 15.18
C ASP A 53 -4.65 -1.32 14.61
N VAL A 54 -3.85 -1.28 13.55
CA VAL A 54 -3.59 -0.07 12.76
C VAL A 54 -4.50 -0.10 11.52
N LYS A 55 -5.51 0.77 11.49
CA LYS A 55 -6.55 0.79 10.44
C LYS A 55 -6.65 2.16 9.78
N MET A 56 -6.66 2.16 8.44
CA MET A 56 -7.01 3.31 7.63
C MET A 56 -8.50 3.60 7.78
N GLN A 57 -8.85 4.79 8.28
CA GLN A 57 -10.25 5.17 8.56
C GLN A 57 -10.92 5.84 7.36
N SER A 58 -10.16 6.65 6.62
CA SER A 58 -10.62 7.37 5.44
C SER A 58 -9.48 7.56 4.46
N VAL A 59 -9.84 7.73 3.19
CA VAL A 59 -8.93 8.08 2.10
C VAL A 59 -9.54 9.24 1.34
N THR A 60 -8.71 10.22 0.99
CA THR A 60 -9.08 11.32 0.10
C THR A 60 -8.13 11.31 -1.08
N VAL A 61 -8.68 11.49 -2.27
CA VAL A 61 -7.94 11.55 -3.52
C VAL A 61 -8.11 12.96 -4.08
N GLU A 62 -7.01 13.68 -4.21
CA GLU A 62 -6.95 14.94 -4.95
C GLU A 62 -6.64 14.62 -6.40
N THR A 63 -7.54 14.98 -7.32
CA THR A 63 -7.39 14.67 -8.75
C THR A 63 -6.71 15.80 -9.52
N PHE A 64 -6.37 16.91 -8.85
CA PHE A 64 -5.74 18.08 -9.44
C PHE A 64 -6.52 18.64 -10.65
N GLY A 65 -7.85 18.57 -10.57
CA GLY A 65 -8.75 19.01 -11.64
C GLY A 65 -8.87 18.03 -12.82
N VAL A 66 -8.38 16.80 -12.68
CA VAL A 66 -8.60 15.73 -13.66
C VAL A 66 -9.87 14.96 -13.29
N ASP A 67 -10.79 14.85 -14.24
CA ASP A 67 -11.96 13.99 -14.12
C ASP A 67 -11.60 12.58 -14.57
N TYR A 68 -11.74 11.61 -13.67
CA TYR A 68 -11.56 10.19 -13.98
C TYR A 68 -12.93 9.54 -14.20
N PRO A 69 -13.12 8.77 -15.29
CA PRO A 69 -14.34 8.01 -15.47
C PRO A 69 -14.47 6.95 -14.38
N GLU A 70 -15.70 6.48 -14.15
CA GLU A 70 -15.94 5.29 -13.34
C GLU A 70 -15.08 4.12 -13.85
N PRO A 71 -14.45 3.34 -12.95
CA PRO A 71 -13.64 2.20 -13.37
C PRO A 71 -14.49 1.17 -14.09
N GLU A 72 -13.99 0.65 -15.21
CA GLU A 72 -14.61 -0.50 -15.88
C GLU A 72 -14.27 -1.77 -15.11
N THR A 73 -15.29 -2.45 -14.58
CA THR A 73 -15.12 -3.78 -14.00
C THR A 73 -14.95 -4.79 -15.13
N VAL A 74 -13.74 -5.33 -15.28
CA VAL A 74 -13.46 -6.46 -16.16
C VAL A 74 -13.56 -7.74 -15.34
N GLU A 75 -14.41 -8.68 -15.75
CA GLU A 75 -14.39 -10.02 -15.14
C GLU A 75 -13.12 -10.74 -15.56
N ASP A 76 -12.33 -11.20 -14.59
CA ASP A 76 -11.16 -12.01 -14.84
C ASP A 76 -11.62 -13.44 -15.18
N PRO A 77 -11.40 -13.95 -16.41
CA PRO A 77 -11.82 -15.30 -16.78
C PRO A 77 -11.04 -16.41 -16.05
N PHE A 78 -10.04 -16.05 -15.24
CA PHE A 78 -9.19 -16.96 -14.48
C PHE A 78 -9.36 -16.85 -12.94
N MET A 79 -10.29 -16.02 -12.44
CA MET A 79 -10.70 -16.00 -11.02
C MET A 79 -12.00 -16.78 -10.78
#